data_AF-A0A8J7N6L9-F1
#
_entry.id   AF-A0A8J7N6L9-F1
#
_cell.length_a   1.000
_cell.length_b   1.000
_cell.length_c   1.000
_cell.angle_alpha   90.00
_cell.angle_beta   90.00
_cell.angle_gamma   90.00
#
_symmetry.space_group_name_H-M   'P 1'
#
loop_
_entity.id
_entity.type
_entity.pdbx_description
1 polymer ?
#
loop_
_entity_poly.entity_id
_entity_poly.type
_entity_poly.pdbx_seq_one_letter_code
_entity_poly.pdbx_strand_id
1 'polypeptide(L)'
;MPQSWIGRWPGKSPVEAGGRCHPAAWHMLDVAAVAERLVAPFGLPAPRAQATVILVALHDLGKIGAQFRGMILDGSPQQGGSHWKVTEALLRHHDARLAPILAIPDRPRFALYAATAGHHGRPPDADQPGWTAMLRFAGAEAIADAGAAVDALAALWPEASLEGLSREDAYRLSWWLPGLVAAADWIGSNAQWFPPTEADLSLTDYLDLARSRAGTAVVAAGLASPALSGSRLFSFALRPMQEACAAIPFRDGPMLALIEDETGAGKTEAALILAQRMMGAGKGRGIFFALPTMATADAMFARARDVVGALFAAGPSLTLAHGRAGLSVPFRDLTGADRANPDEPGCSDWLAASRRRALLADVGIGTIDQALLGV
;
A
#
# COMPACT_ATOMS: atom_id res chain seq x y z
N MET A 1 2.65 -11.34 -31.50
CA MET A 1 2.91 -9.97 -31.98
C MET A 1 3.62 -9.23 -30.86
N PRO A 2 4.75 -8.54 -31.08
CA PRO A 2 5.26 -7.60 -30.10
C PRO A 2 4.14 -6.60 -29.77
N GLN A 3 3.90 -6.37 -28.49
CA GLN A 3 2.78 -5.55 -28.01
C GLN A 3 3.06 -4.08 -28.32
N SER A 4 2.79 -3.68 -29.57
CA SER A 4 3.11 -2.37 -30.15
C SER A 4 2.49 -1.17 -29.41
N TRP A 5 1.56 -1.41 -28.49
CA TRP A 5 0.96 -0.37 -27.66
C TRP A 5 1.86 0.06 -26.50
N ILE A 6 2.74 -0.79 -25.97
CA ILE A 6 3.55 -0.47 -24.77
C ILE A 6 4.39 0.80 -24.99
N GLY A 7 5.11 0.86 -26.12
CA GLY A 7 5.95 2.02 -26.46
C GLY A 7 5.17 3.28 -26.87
N ARG A 8 3.86 3.19 -27.14
CA ARG A 8 3.04 4.35 -27.55
C ARG A 8 2.59 5.23 -26.39
N TRP A 9 2.63 4.70 -25.16
CA TRP A 9 2.03 5.36 -23.98
C TRP A 9 3.06 5.59 -22.89
N PRO A 10 3.64 6.80 -22.78
CA PRO A 10 4.55 7.13 -21.70
C PRO A 10 3.77 7.20 -20.37
N GLY A 11 4.34 6.66 -19.30
CA GLY A 11 3.77 6.65 -17.96
C GLY A 11 4.40 7.69 -17.01
N LYS A 12 5.68 8.00 -17.20
CA LYS A 12 6.42 9.03 -16.48
C LYS A 12 7.31 9.82 -17.43
N SER A 13 7.42 11.12 -17.18
CA SER A 13 8.38 11.99 -17.86
C SER A 13 9.81 11.51 -17.59
N PRO A 14 10.76 11.78 -18.52
CA PRO A 14 12.17 11.55 -18.28
C PRO A 14 12.66 12.28 -17.03
N VAL A 15 13.53 11.64 -16.26
CA VAL A 15 14.17 12.26 -15.07
C VAL A 15 15.15 13.36 -15.49
N GLU A 16 15.75 13.23 -16.69
CA GLU A 16 16.68 14.20 -17.28
C GLU A 16 16.15 14.68 -18.63
N ALA A 17 16.45 15.93 -19.01
CA ALA A 17 16.06 16.48 -20.30
C ALA A 17 16.70 15.68 -21.45
N GLY A 18 15.87 15.14 -22.36
CA GLY A 18 16.32 14.21 -23.41
C GLY A 18 16.50 12.75 -22.94
N GLY A 19 16.19 12.47 -21.67
CA GLY A 19 16.22 11.12 -21.11
C GLY A 19 15.03 10.26 -21.55
N ARG A 20 15.00 9.02 -21.05
CA ARG A 20 14.01 8.00 -21.45
C ARG A 20 12.70 8.16 -20.70
N CYS A 21 11.58 8.06 -21.42
CA CYS A 21 10.26 7.91 -20.80
C CYS A 21 10.11 6.49 -20.28
N HIS A 22 9.49 6.34 -19.10
CA HIS A 22 9.12 5.03 -18.60
C HIS A 22 7.66 4.73 -19.03
N PRO A 23 7.40 3.71 -19.86
CA PRO A 23 6.06 3.31 -20.31
C PRO A 23 5.03 3.13 -19.19
N ALA A 24 3.76 3.43 -19.50
CA ALA A 24 2.66 3.23 -18.56
C ALA A 24 2.53 1.77 -18.14
N ALA A 25 2.71 0.83 -19.07
CA ALA A 25 2.65 -0.61 -18.78
C ALA A 25 3.72 -1.06 -17.78
N TRP A 26 4.94 -0.57 -17.92
CA TRP A 26 6.05 -0.85 -17.00
C TRP A 26 5.74 -0.36 -15.60
N HIS A 27 5.20 0.85 -15.49
CA HIS A 27 4.85 1.38 -14.19
C HIS A 27 3.71 0.58 -13.53
N MET A 28 2.68 0.20 -14.31
CA MET A 28 1.61 -0.68 -13.83
C MET A 28 2.16 -2.02 -13.32
N LEU A 29 3.15 -2.62 -14.00
CA LEU A 29 3.81 -3.85 -13.56
C LEU A 29 4.73 -3.64 -12.35
N ASP A 30 5.42 -2.51 -12.25
CA ASP A 30 6.22 -2.15 -11.07
C ASP A 30 5.34 -2.10 -9.81
N VAL A 31 4.19 -1.42 -9.93
CA VAL A 31 3.22 -1.27 -8.84
C VAL A 31 2.55 -2.61 -8.51
N ALA A 32 2.23 -3.42 -9.51
CA ALA A 32 1.71 -4.78 -9.32
C ALA A 32 2.70 -5.69 -8.58
N ALA A 33 3.98 -5.66 -8.97
CA ALA A 33 5.04 -6.44 -8.34
C ALA A 33 5.27 -6.03 -6.87
N VAL A 34 5.14 -4.73 -6.56
CA VAL A 34 5.14 -4.26 -5.17
C VAL A 34 3.90 -4.76 -4.43
N ALA A 35 2.72 -4.70 -5.04
CA ALA A 35 1.48 -5.20 -4.44
C ALA A 35 1.54 -6.69 -4.10
N GLU A 36 2.15 -7.53 -4.97
CA GLU A 36 2.39 -8.95 -4.67
C GLU A 36 3.14 -9.12 -3.34
N ARG A 37 4.17 -8.30 -3.10
CA ARG A 37 4.96 -8.34 -1.86
C ARG A 37 4.16 -7.85 -0.65
N LEU A 38 3.38 -6.78 -0.80
CA LEU A 38 2.60 -6.20 0.29
C LEU A 38 1.41 -7.08 0.70
N VAL A 39 0.81 -7.80 -0.24
CA VAL A 39 -0.35 -8.67 -0.02
C VAL A 39 0.06 -10.06 0.48
N ALA A 40 1.24 -10.57 0.09
CA ALA A 40 1.67 -11.93 0.45
C ALA A 40 1.53 -12.29 1.95
N PRO A 41 1.89 -11.42 2.91
CA PRO A 41 1.76 -11.75 4.33
C PRO A 41 0.32 -11.88 4.84
N PHE A 42 -0.68 -11.43 4.08
CA PHE A 42 -2.10 -11.60 4.45
C PHE A 42 -2.61 -13.01 4.16
N GLY A 43 -1.82 -13.87 3.49
CA GLY A 43 -2.17 -15.28 3.26
C GLY A 43 -3.46 -15.46 2.48
N LEU A 44 -3.80 -14.51 1.58
CA LEU A 44 -4.99 -14.62 0.75
C LEU A 44 -4.90 -15.85 -0.16
N PRO A 45 -6.02 -16.57 -0.42
CA PRO A 45 -6.06 -17.58 -1.45
C PRO A 45 -5.56 -17.04 -2.79
N ALA A 46 -4.82 -17.85 -3.56
CA ALA A 46 -4.19 -17.43 -4.81
C ALA A 46 -5.14 -16.66 -5.76
N PRO A 47 -6.40 -17.10 -5.99
CA PRO A 47 -7.34 -16.34 -6.81
C PRO A 47 -7.61 -14.91 -6.33
N ARG A 48 -7.79 -14.73 -5.01
CA ARG A 48 -8.09 -13.43 -4.40
C ARG A 48 -6.86 -12.53 -4.38
N ALA A 49 -5.68 -13.10 -4.13
CA ALA A 49 -4.41 -12.37 -4.20
C ALA A 49 -4.18 -11.84 -5.62
N GLN A 50 -4.33 -12.71 -6.62
CA GLN A 50 -4.18 -12.36 -8.04
C GLN A 50 -5.21 -11.30 -8.50
N ALA A 51 -6.48 -11.43 -8.13
CA ALA A 51 -7.49 -10.41 -8.44
C ALA A 51 -7.18 -9.05 -7.78
N THR A 52 -6.69 -9.07 -6.54
CA THR A 52 -6.26 -7.84 -5.86
C THR A 52 -5.07 -7.18 -6.58
N VAL A 53 -4.09 -7.98 -7.02
CA VAL A 53 -2.92 -7.50 -7.78
C VAL A 53 -3.33 -6.94 -9.14
N ILE A 54 -4.26 -7.58 -9.88
CA ILE A 54 -4.79 -7.04 -11.14
C ILE A 54 -5.45 -5.67 -10.91
N LEU A 55 -6.29 -5.54 -9.88
CA LEU A 55 -6.91 -4.26 -9.56
C LEU A 55 -5.84 -3.19 -9.29
N VAL A 56 -4.80 -3.52 -8.53
CA VAL A 56 -3.69 -2.59 -8.29
C VAL A 56 -2.91 -2.27 -9.58
N ALA A 57 -2.62 -3.26 -10.42
CA ALA A 57 -1.92 -3.08 -11.69
C ALA A 57 -2.66 -2.11 -12.62
N LEU A 58 -3.98 -2.04 -12.53
CA LEU A 58 -4.80 -1.20 -13.40
C LEU A 58 -5.05 0.22 -12.85
N HIS A 59 -4.42 0.62 -11.73
CA HIS A 59 -4.64 1.93 -11.09
C HIS A 59 -4.40 3.12 -12.01
N ASP A 60 -3.44 2.95 -12.93
CA ASP A 60 -2.97 3.97 -13.86
C ASP A 60 -3.36 3.71 -15.32
N LEU A 61 -4.37 2.89 -15.56
CA LEU A 61 -4.85 2.60 -16.92
C LEU A 61 -5.18 3.88 -17.70
N GLY A 62 -5.65 4.94 -17.02
CA GLY A 62 -5.90 6.25 -17.62
C GLY A 62 -4.67 7.00 -18.16
N LYS A 63 -3.44 6.54 -17.89
CA LYS A 63 -2.23 7.03 -18.56
C LYS A 63 -2.14 6.57 -20.02
N ILE A 64 -2.84 5.49 -20.39
CA ILE A 64 -3.14 5.14 -21.78
C ILE A 64 -4.23 6.08 -22.28
N GLY A 65 -3.83 7.29 -22.68
CA GLY A 65 -4.74 8.35 -23.10
C GLY A 65 -4.01 9.42 -23.90
N ALA A 66 -4.59 9.86 -25.01
CA ALA A 66 -3.98 10.87 -25.90
C ALA A 66 -3.63 12.17 -25.16
N GLN A 67 -4.51 12.59 -24.24
CA GLN A 67 -4.28 13.77 -23.43
C GLN A 67 -3.14 13.62 -22.42
N PHE A 68 -3.00 12.46 -21.77
CA PHE A 68 -1.88 12.21 -20.87
C PHE A 68 -0.56 12.16 -21.65
N ARG A 69 -0.57 11.48 -22.81
CA ARG A 69 0.57 11.44 -23.74
C ARG A 69 1.00 12.83 -24.20
N GLY A 70 0.06 13.68 -24.64
CA GLY A 70 0.34 15.07 -25.01
C GLY A 70 0.99 15.84 -23.85
N MET A 71 0.37 15.81 -22.67
CA MET A 71 0.92 16.46 -21.47
C MET A 71 2.38 16.07 -21.19
N ILE A 72 2.75 14.80 -21.33
CA ILE A 72 4.12 14.32 -21.09
C ILE A 72 5.09 14.74 -22.21
N LEU A 73 4.67 14.67 -23.47
CA LEU A 73 5.55 14.88 -24.62
C LEU A 73 5.71 16.35 -25.02
N ASP A 74 4.64 17.14 -24.94
CA ASP A 74 4.59 18.52 -25.44
C ASP A 74 4.05 19.54 -24.43
N GLY A 75 3.71 19.10 -23.21
CA GLY A 75 3.22 19.99 -22.15
C GLY A 75 1.76 20.44 -22.35
N SER A 76 1.01 19.80 -23.24
CA SER A 76 -0.40 20.13 -23.46
C SER A 76 -1.25 20.05 -22.17
N PRO A 77 -2.14 21.03 -21.93
CA PRO A 77 -3.00 21.02 -20.74
C PRO A 77 -4.05 19.90 -20.81
N GLN A 78 -4.34 19.30 -19.65
CA GLN A 78 -5.41 18.31 -19.53
C GLN A 78 -6.78 19.02 -19.43
N GLN A 79 -7.65 18.78 -20.41
CA GLN A 79 -9.02 19.31 -20.50
C GLN A 79 -10.10 18.26 -20.20
N GLY A 80 -9.76 16.97 -20.20
CA GLY A 80 -10.69 15.84 -20.13
C GLY A 80 -10.77 15.17 -18.77
N GLY A 81 -10.22 15.79 -17.72
CA GLY A 81 -10.08 15.22 -16.39
C GLY A 81 -8.68 14.60 -16.17
N SER A 82 -8.32 14.45 -14.89
CA SER A 82 -7.05 13.83 -14.51
C SER A 82 -7.03 12.35 -14.87
N HIS A 83 -5.86 11.83 -15.27
CA HIS A 83 -5.69 10.44 -15.73
C HIS A 83 -6.30 9.39 -14.77
N TRP A 84 -6.16 9.56 -13.45
CA TRP A 84 -6.76 8.64 -12.48
C TRP A 84 -8.30 8.59 -12.53
N LYS A 85 -8.99 9.67 -12.91
CA LYS A 85 -10.44 9.63 -13.17
C LYS A 85 -10.75 8.91 -14.49
N VAL A 86 -9.88 9.08 -15.49
CA VAL A 86 -9.96 8.35 -16.77
C VAL A 86 -9.78 6.84 -16.53
N THR A 87 -8.97 6.43 -15.55
CA THR A 87 -8.85 5.02 -15.15
C THR A 87 -10.22 4.40 -14.84
N GLU A 88 -11.06 5.02 -13.99
CA GLU A 88 -12.37 4.45 -13.69
C GLU A 88 -13.27 4.39 -14.95
N ALA A 89 -13.23 5.43 -15.79
CA ALA A 89 -13.99 5.44 -17.04
C ALA A 89 -13.59 4.27 -17.96
N LEU A 90 -12.28 4.00 -18.08
CA LEU A 90 -11.75 2.88 -18.87
C LEU A 90 -12.09 1.52 -18.25
N LEU A 91 -11.98 1.36 -16.94
CA LEU A 91 -12.36 0.12 -16.25
C LEU A 91 -13.85 -0.21 -16.46
N ARG A 92 -14.72 0.80 -16.38
CA ARG A 92 -16.16 0.66 -16.68
C ARG A 92 -16.42 0.40 -18.15
N HIS A 93 -15.66 1.03 -19.05
CA HIS A 93 -15.80 0.81 -20.49
C HIS A 93 -15.41 -0.62 -20.89
N HIS A 94 -14.34 -1.16 -20.29
CA HIS A 94 -13.84 -2.51 -20.54
C HIS A 94 -14.46 -3.56 -19.62
N ASP A 95 -15.63 -3.29 -19.06
CA ASP A 95 -16.24 -4.16 -18.06
C ASP A 95 -16.47 -5.60 -18.53
N ALA A 96 -16.84 -5.75 -19.80
CA ALA A 96 -17.04 -7.07 -20.41
C ALA A 96 -15.78 -7.96 -20.37
N ARG A 97 -14.58 -7.38 -20.22
CA ARG A 97 -13.31 -8.10 -20.04
C ARG A 97 -13.04 -8.44 -18.58
N LEU A 98 -13.32 -7.50 -17.68
CA LEU A 98 -13.00 -7.61 -16.25
C LEU A 98 -14.04 -8.39 -15.44
N ALA A 99 -15.31 -8.32 -15.82
CA ALA A 99 -16.40 -8.97 -15.09
C ALA A 99 -16.22 -10.50 -14.99
N PRO A 100 -15.85 -11.23 -16.05
CA PRO A 100 -15.58 -12.67 -15.96
C PRO A 100 -14.36 -13.01 -15.10
N ILE A 101 -13.35 -12.14 -15.07
CA ILE A 101 -12.14 -12.33 -14.24
C ILE A 101 -12.49 -12.16 -12.77
N LEU A 102 -13.12 -11.03 -12.40
CA LEU A 102 -13.42 -10.76 -10.99
C LEU A 102 -14.56 -11.62 -10.46
N ALA A 103 -15.47 -12.12 -11.31
CA ALA A 103 -16.51 -13.08 -10.97
C ALA A 103 -17.39 -12.68 -9.76
N ILE A 104 -17.70 -11.38 -9.64
CA ILE A 104 -18.57 -10.81 -8.60
C ILE A 104 -19.62 -9.88 -9.20
N PRO A 105 -20.74 -9.62 -8.47
CA PRO A 105 -21.82 -8.76 -8.96
C PRO A 105 -21.38 -7.31 -9.26
N ASP A 106 -22.10 -6.66 -10.16
CA ASP A 106 -21.77 -5.34 -10.69
C ASP A 106 -21.57 -4.25 -9.61
N ARG A 107 -22.47 -4.17 -8.63
CA ARG A 107 -22.40 -3.11 -7.61
C ARG A 107 -21.09 -3.10 -6.81
N PRO A 108 -20.68 -4.19 -6.14
CA PRO A 108 -19.39 -4.24 -5.46
C PRO A 108 -18.22 -4.13 -6.44
N ARG A 109 -18.33 -4.70 -7.65
CA ARG A 109 -17.28 -4.64 -8.67
C ARG A 109 -16.99 -3.21 -9.14
N PHE A 110 -18.03 -2.41 -9.38
CA PHE A 110 -17.90 -0.99 -9.70
C PHE A 110 -17.33 -0.16 -8.54
N ALA A 111 -17.60 -0.54 -7.29
CA ALA A 111 -16.93 0.07 -6.14
C ALA A 111 -15.42 -0.23 -6.13
N LEU A 112 -15.01 -1.44 -6.53
CA LEU A 112 -13.59 -1.78 -6.69
C LEU A 112 -12.92 -1.04 -7.85
N TYR A 113 -13.62 -0.76 -8.95
CA TYR A 113 -13.10 0.08 -10.04
C TYR A 113 -12.85 1.52 -9.56
N ALA A 114 -13.82 2.10 -8.86
CA ALA A 114 -13.66 3.44 -8.29
C ALA A 114 -12.52 3.48 -7.23
N ALA A 115 -12.39 2.42 -6.43
CA ALA A 115 -11.32 2.28 -5.44
C ALA A 115 -9.92 2.14 -6.09
N THR A 116 -9.82 1.40 -7.18
CA THR A 116 -8.61 1.26 -8.00
C THR A 116 -8.11 2.62 -8.52
N ALA A 117 -9.04 3.46 -8.98
CA ALA A 117 -8.78 4.82 -9.42
C ALA A 117 -8.53 5.81 -8.25
N GLY A 118 -8.84 5.43 -7.00
CA GLY A 118 -8.89 6.33 -5.85
C GLY A 118 -7.55 6.64 -5.16
N HIS A 119 -6.42 6.22 -5.74
CA HIS A 119 -5.09 6.30 -5.12
C HIS A 119 -4.58 7.74 -4.88
N HIS A 120 -5.28 8.76 -5.41
CA HIS A 120 -5.04 10.18 -5.12
C HIS A 120 -5.85 10.73 -3.92
N GLY A 121 -6.43 9.87 -3.10
CA GLY A 121 -7.03 10.22 -1.81
C GLY A 121 -8.56 10.30 -1.80
N ARG A 122 -9.22 10.04 -2.93
CA ARG A 122 -10.65 9.76 -3.00
C ARG A 122 -11.00 9.03 -4.31
N PRO A 123 -11.99 8.12 -4.32
CA PRO A 123 -12.56 7.61 -5.55
C PRO A 123 -13.08 8.73 -6.45
N PRO A 124 -13.09 8.57 -7.79
CA PRO A 124 -13.69 9.55 -8.67
C PRO A 124 -15.20 9.71 -8.39
N ASP A 125 -15.69 10.92 -8.65
CA ASP A 125 -17.06 11.37 -8.40
C ASP A 125 -17.84 11.62 -9.70
N ALA A 126 -17.34 11.10 -10.83
CA ALA A 126 -17.93 11.29 -12.13
C ALA A 126 -19.16 10.40 -12.35
N ASP A 127 -20.11 10.90 -13.15
CA ASP A 127 -21.28 10.18 -13.62
C ASP A 127 -21.10 9.73 -15.09
N GLN A 128 -22.16 9.16 -15.67
CA GLN A 128 -22.13 8.66 -17.06
C GLN A 128 -21.70 9.72 -18.09
N PRO A 129 -22.30 10.93 -18.12
CA PRO A 129 -21.80 12.03 -18.95
C PRO A 129 -20.32 12.35 -18.74
N GLY A 130 -19.87 12.39 -17.48
CA GLY A 130 -18.46 12.61 -17.13
C GLY A 130 -17.54 11.55 -17.72
N TRP A 131 -17.86 10.26 -17.55
CA TRP A 131 -17.07 9.16 -18.11
C TRP A 131 -17.05 9.18 -19.64
N THR A 132 -18.19 9.47 -20.28
CA THR A 132 -18.26 9.57 -21.76
C THR A 132 -17.35 10.68 -22.28
N ALA A 133 -17.32 11.83 -21.60
CA ALA A 133 -16.40 12.92 -21.96
C ALA A 133 -14.93 12.51 -21.78
N MET A 134 -14.59 11.87 -20.66
CA MET A 134 -13.22 11.36 -20.39
C MET A 134 -12.75 10.41 -21.50
N LEU A 135 -13.58 9.44 -21.88
CA LEU A 135 -13.26 8.49 -22.95
C LEU A 135 -13.05 9.19 -24.30
N ARG A 136 -13.88 10.19 -24.63
CA ARG A 136 -13.72 10.99 -25.85
C ARG A 136 -12.37 11.71 -25.88
N PHE A 137 -11.93 12.28 -24.76
CA PHE A 137 -10.62 12.95 -24.65
C PHE A 137 -9.44 11.98 -24.61
N ALA A 138 -9.63 10.76 -24.09
CA ALA A 138 -8.61 9.71 -24.15
C ALA A 138 -8.34 9.28 -25.61
N GLY A 139 -9.40 9.22 -26.44
CA GLY A 139 -9.32 8.92 -27.87
C GLY A 139 -9.46 7.43 -28.19
N ALA A 140 -9.92 7.12 -29.41
CA ALA A 140 -10.26 5.75 -29.81
C ALA A 140 -9.06 4.79 -29.80
N GLU A 141 -7.87 5.27 -30.18
CA GLU A 141 -6.62 4.48 -30.11
C GLU A 141 -6.31 4.06 -28.68
N ALA A 142 -6.42 5.00 -27.74
CA ALA A 142 -6.16 4.77 -26.33
C ALA A 142 -7.18 3.80 -25.71
N ILE A 143 -8.46 3.90 -26.08
CA ILE A 143 -9.49 2.97 -25.63
C ILE A 143 -9.20 1.55 -26.12
N ALA A 144 -8.83 1.38 -27.40
CA ALA A 144 -8.48 0.07 -27.93
C ALA A 144 -7.25 -0.53 -27.23
N ASP A 145 -6.21 0.28 -27.05
CA ASP A 145 -4.97 -0.13 -26.40
C ASP A 145 -5.16 -0.40 -24.89
N ALA A 146 -6.04 0.34 -24.21
CA ALA A 146 -6.39 0.08 -22.82
C ALA A 146 -7.12 -1.25 -22.67
N GLY A 147 -7.99 -1.62 -23.61
CA GLY A 147 -8.60 -2.94 -23.69
C GLY A 147 -7.56 -4.05 -23.86
N ALA A 148 -6.59 -3.84 -24.78
CA ALA A 148 -5.49 -4.78 -24.98
C ALA A 148 -4.58 -4.89 -23.74
N ALA A 149 -4.36 -3.78 -23.03
CA ALA A 149 -3.63 -3.77 -21.77
C ALA A 149 -4.35 -4.55 -20.67
N VAL A 150 -5.68 -4.40 -20.54
CA VAL A 150 -6.49 -5.19 -19.60
C VAL A 150 -6.35 -6.68 -19.89
N ASP A 151 -6.53 -7.10 -21.14
CA ASP A 151 -6.43 -8.50 -21.54
C ASP A 151 -5.02 -9.07 -21.29
N ALA A 152 -3.99 -8.30 -21.63
CA ALA A 152 -2.60 -8.72 -21.50
C ALA A 152 -2.10 -8.75 -20.05
N LEU A 153 -2.50 -7.78 -19.21
CA LEU A 153 -2.17 -7.77 -17.78
C LEU A 153 -2.93 -8.88 -17.05
N ALA A 154 -4.20 -9.12 -17.37
CA ALA A 154 -4.97 -10.22 -16.77
C ALA A 154 -4.33 -11.59 -17.05
N ALA A 155 -3.76 -11.78 -18.24
CA ALA A 155 -3.08 -13.02 -18.60
C ALA A 155 -1.84 -13.34 -17.73
N LEU A 156 -1.24 -12.35 -17.05
CA LEU A 156 -0.11 -12.55 -16.14
C LEU A 156 -0.54 -13.15 -14.79
N TRP A 157 -1.83 -13.07 -14.46
CA TRP A 157 -2.42 -13.60 -13.23
C TRP A 157 -3.69 -14.42 -13.55
N PRO A 158 -3.52 -15.62 -14.14
CA PRO A 158 -4.61 -16.38 -14.76
C PRO A 158 -5.62 -16.99 -13.77
N GLU A 159 -5.29 -17.07 -12.48
CA GLU A 159 -6.22 -17.58 -11.44
C GLU A 159 -7.03 -16.45 -10.79
N ALA A 160 -6.82 -15.19 -11.19
CA ALA A 160 -7.50 -14.05 -10.59
C ALA A 160 -9.01 -14.25 -10.58
N SER A 161 -9.57 -14.26 -9.37
CA SER A 161 -11.01 -14.33 -9.15
C SER A 161 -11.38 -13.86 -7.75
N LEU A 162 -12.50 -13.14 -7.65
CA LEU A 162 -13.17 -12.82 -6.38
C LEU A 162 -14.44 -13.66 -6.19
N GLU A 163 -14.59 -14.75 -6.94
CA GLU A 163 -15.72 -15.67 -6.79
C GLU A 163 -15.86 -16.13 -5.33
N GLY A 164 -17.12 -16.16 -4.86
CA GLY A 164 -17.44 -16.51 -3.48
C GLY A 164 -17.06 -15.45 -2.44
N LEU A 165 -16.53 -14.29 -2.85
CA LEU A 165 -16.38 -13.15 -1.93
C LEU A 165 -17.76 -12.57 -1.60
N SER A 166 -18.05 -12.41 -0.31
CA SER A 166 -19.33 -11.82 0.09
C SER A 166 -19.43 -10.37 -0.38
N ARG A 167 -20.65 -9.87 -0.54
CA ARG A 167 -20.88 -8.46 -0.90
C ARG A 167 -20.25 -7.52 0.13
N GLU A 168 -20.31 -7.87 1.41
CA GLU A 168 -19.73 -7.09 2.49
C GLU A 168 -18.20 -7.04 2.39
N ASP A 169 -17.56 -8.19 2.17
CA ASP A 169 -16.10 -8.28 2.04
C ASP A 169 -15.60 -7.55 0.79
N ALA A 170 -16.36 -7.56 -0.31
CA ALA A 170 -16.02 -6.79 -1.50
C ALA A 170 -16.05 -5.27 -1.23
N TYR A 171 -17.00 -4.77 -0.43
CA TYR A 171 -16.98 -3.37 -0.01
C TYR A 171 -15.86 -3.07 0.98
N ARG A 172 -15.58 -3.97 1.94
CA ARG A 172 -14.42 -3.84 2.83
C ARG A 172 -13.12 -3.76 2.04
N LEU A 173 -12.97 -4.60 1.01
CA LEU A 173 -11.85 -4.54 0.06
C LEU A 173 -11.80 -3.18 -0.66
N SER A 174 -12.93 -2.62 -1.08
CA SER A 174 -12.98 -1.30 -1.73
C SER A 174 -12.51 -0.14 -0.84
N TRP A 175 -12.56 -0.29 0.49
CA TRP A 175 -12.05 0.71 1.43
C TRP A 175 -10.54 0.56 1.66
N TRP A 176 -10.06 -0.68 1.65
CA TRP A 176 -8.64 -0.98 1.85
C TRP A 176 -7.80 -0.77 0.59
N LEU A 177 -8.36 -1.11 -0.57
CA LEU A 177 -7.68 -1.11 -1.87
C LEU A 177 -7.01 0.22 -2.22
N PRO A 178 -7.63 1.41 -2.05
CA PRO A 178 -6.98 2.68 -2.39
C PRO A 178 -5.69 2.91 -1.57
N GLY A 179 -5.67 2.46 -0.32
CA GLY A 179 -4.49 2.53 0.55
C GLY A 179 -3.38 1.59 0.07
N LEU A 180 -3.72 0.36 -0.31
CA LEU A 180 -2.79 -0.58 -0.93
C LEU A 180 -2.22 -0.03 -2.24
N VAL A 181 -3.07 0.48 -3.13
CA VAL A 181 -2.65 1.07 -4.41
C VAL A 181 -1.71 2.25 -4.15
N ALA A 182 -2.07 3.18 -3.24
CA ALA A 182 -1.22 4.32 -2.94
C ALA A 182 0.15 3.91 -2.36
N ALA A 183 0.18 2.93 -1.44
CA ALA A 183 1.43 2.43 -0.88
C ALA A 183 2.31 1.76 -1.95
N ALA A 184 1.70 0.91 -2.80
CA ALA A 184 2.40 0.25 -3.89
C ALA A 184 2.91 1.25 -4.94
N ASP A 185 2.09 2.23 -5.31
CA ASP A 185 2.43 3.30 -6.25
C ASP A 185 3.57 4.17 -5.74
N TRP A 186 3.56 4.59 -4.46
CA TRP A 186 4.64 5.39 -3.90
C TRP A 186 6.01 4.68 -3.91
N ILE A 187 6.03 3.34 -3.88
CA ILE A 187 7.26 2.54 -3.97
C ILE A 187 7.61 2.31 -5.45
N GLY A 188 6.66 1.90 -6.28
CA GLY A 188 6.82 1.73 -7.74
C GLY A 188 7.11 3.03 -8.49
N SER A 189 6.86 4.17 -7.86
CA SER A 189 7.19 5.50 -8.37
C SER A 189 8.62 5.96 -8.06
N ASN A 190 9.36 5.24 -7.22
CA ASN A 190 10.74 5.60 -6.90
C ASN A 190 11.70 5.22 -8.04
N ALA A 191 12.20 6.22 -8.76
CA ALA A 191 13.11 6.03 -9.91
C ALA A 191 14.47 5.40 -9.54
N GLN A 192 14.88 5.42 -8.27
CA GLN A 192 16.09 4.73 -7.83
C GLN A 192 15.89 3.20 -7.77
N TRP A 193 14.68 2.76 -7.40
CA TRP A 193 14.33 1.34 -7.33
C TRP A 193 13.79 0.80 -8.65
N PHE A 194 13.05 1.65 -9.38
CA PHE A 194 12.42 1.35 -10.66
C PHE A 194 12.88 2.35 -11.72
N PRO A 195 14.11 2.20 -12.23
CA PRO A 195 14.66 3.11 -13.22
C PRO A 195 13.88 3.04 -14.55
N PRO A 196 13.78 4.15 -15.30
CA PRO A 196 13.18 4.17 -16.63
C PRO A 196 13.78 3.09 -17.54
N THR A 197 12.91 2.28 -18.14
CA THR A 197 13.27 1.11 -18.97
C THR A 197 12.54 1.21 -20.31
N GLU A 198 13.20 0.84 -21.41
CA GLU A 198 12.65 0.89 -22.77
C GLU A 198 11.54 -0.14 -22.97
N ALA A 199 10.73 0.05 -24.00
CA ALA A 199 9.65 -0.87 -24.37
C ALA A 199 10.13 -2.03 -25.25
N ASP A 200 11.25 -2.66 -24.88
CA ASP A 200 11.93 -3.73 -25.64
C ASP A 200 11.71 -5.14 -25.06
N LEU A 201 11.25 -5.24 -23.81
CA LEU A 201 10.91 -6.50 -23.15
C LEU A 201 9.47 -6.95 -23.45
N SER A 202 9.21 -8.26 -23.27
CA SER A 202 7.85 -8.75 -23.15
C SER A 202 7.25 -8.38 -21.78
N LEU A 203 5.91 -8.41 -21.63
CA LEU A 203 5.28 -8.15 -20.33
C LEU A 203 5.78 -9.13 -19.25
N THR A 204 5.94 -10.40 -19.59
CA THR A 204 6.40 -11.43 -18.66
C THR A 204 7.83 -11.17 -18.21
N ASP A 205 8.74 -10.90 -19.15
CA ASP A 205 10.15 -10.63 -18.84
C ASP A 205 10.30 -9.36 -17.99
N TYR A 206 9.52 -8.32 -18.30
CA TYR A 206 9.51 -7.11 -17.50
C TYR A 206 8.92 -7.34 -16.11
N LEU A 207 7.84 -8.11 -15.98
CA LEU A 207 7.24 -8.43 -14.69
C LEU A 207 8.23 -9.17 -13.78
N ASP A 208 9.01 -10.12 -14.32
CA ASP A 208 10.03 -10.82 -13.53
C ASP A 208 11.15 -9.88 -13.06
N LEU A 209 11.57 -8.93 -13.90
CA LEU A 209 12.46 -7.85 -13.51
C LEU A 209 11.85 -6.97 -12.39
N ALA A 210 10.58 -6.59 -12.54
CA ALA A 210 9.85 -5.79 -11.57
C ALA A 210 9.72 -6.52 -10.22
N ARG A 211 9.47 -7.83 -10.20
CA ARG A 211 9.40 -8.68 -8.99
C ARG A 211 10.71 -8.74 -8.21
N SER A 212 11.83 -8.78 -8.92
CA SER A 212 13.18 -8.70 -8.33
C SER A 212 13.39 -7.34 -7.66
N ARG A 213 13.11 -6.25 -8.40
CA ARG A 213 13.20 -4.87 -7.89
C ARG A 213 12.28 -4.63 -6.69
N ALA A 214 11.03 -5.07 -6.76
CA ALA A 214 10.05 -4.96 -5.69
C ALA A 214 10.49 -5.66 -4.41
N GLY A 215 11.15 -6.82 -4.50
CA GLY A 215 11.73 -7.51 -3.34
C GLY A 215 12.74 -6.64 -2.59
N THR A 216 13.60 -5.94 -3.33
CA THR A 216 14.58 -5.02 -2.73
C THR A 216 13.91 -3.73 -2.23
N ALA A 217 13.01 -3.16 -3.05
CA ALA A 217 12.35 -1.88 -2.78
C ALA A 217 11.48 -1.92 -1.51
N VAL A 218 10.72 -2.99 -1.30
CA VAL A 218 9.84 -3.14 -0.11
C VAL A 218 10.68 -3.26 1.17
N VAL A 219 11.81 -3.96 1.12
CA VAL A 219 12.76 -4.04 2.25
C VAL A 219 13.39 -2.68 2.52
N ALA A 220 13.87 -2.00 1.48
CA ALA A 220 14.47 -0.67 1.59
C ALA A 220 13.47 0.40 2.08
N ALA A 221 12.20 0.29 1.67
CA ALA A 221 11.12 1.11 2.18
C ALA A 221 10.79 0.83 3.65
N GLY A 222 11.25 -0.28 4.22
CA GLY A 222 10.97 -0.68 5.60
C GLY A 222 9.61 -1.31 5.80
N LEU A 223 9.02 -1.90 4.75
CA LEU A 223 7.70 -2.55 4.81
C LEU A 223 7.78 -4.08 4.79
N ALA A 224 9.00 -4.63 4.80
CA ALA A 224 9.22 -6.05 5.04
C ALA A 224 9.15 -6.32 6.56
N SER A 225 7.94 -6.60 7.06
CA SER A 225 7.74 -6.86 8.48
C SER A 225 8.51 -8.10 8.95
N PRO A 226 9.31 -8.01 10.02
CA PRO A 226 9.94 -9.17 10.62
C PRO A 226 8.91 -10.10 11.27
N ALA A 227 9.28 -11.36 11.46
CA ALA A 227 8.46 -12.28 12.26
C ALA A 227 8.34 -11.78 13.69
N LEU A 228 7.22 -12.11 14.36
CA LEU A 228 7.07 -11.82 15.79
C LEU A 228 8.06 -12.64 16.61
N SER A 229 8.58 -12.03 17.67
CA SER A 229 9.35 -12.75 18.66
C SER A 229 8.43 -13.62 19.51
N GLY A 230 8.86 -14.85 19.80
CA GLY A 230 8.25 -15.72 20.81
C GLY A 230 8.76 -15.46 22.23
N SER A 231 9.69 -14.52 22.41
CA SER A 231 10.25 -14.20 23.73
C SER A 231 9.28 -13.42 24.60
N ARG A 232 9.45 -13.53 25.92
CA ARG A 232 8.79 -12.63 26.86
C ARG A 232 9.30 -11.20 26.63
N LEU A 233 8.39 -10.24 26.57
CA LEU A 233 8.73 -8.81 26.41
C LEU A 233 9.40 -8.22 27.64
N PHE A 234 9.05 -8.75 28.81
CA PHE A 234 9.48 -8.22 30.10
C PHE A 234 10.04 -9.33 30.98
N SER A 235 11.12 -9.02 31.70
CA SER A 235 11.80 -9.94 32.63
C SER A 235 11.31 -9.83 34.08
N PHE A 236 10.52 -8.80 34.40
CA PHE A 236 9.95 -8.61 35.73
C PHE A 236 8.71 -9.49 35.98
N ALA A 237 8.36 -9.69 37.25
CA ALA A 237 7.13 -10.40 37.63
C ALA A 237 5.88 -9.59 37.24
N LEU A 238 4.98 -10.21 36.50
CA LEU A 238 3.77 -9.56 36.01
C LEU A 238 2.82 -9.25 37.17
N ARG A 239 2.14 -8.11 37.08
CA ARG A 239 1.04 -7.72 37.97
C ARG A 239 -0.26 -8.40 37.54
N PRO A 240 -1.28 -8.51 38.42
CA PRO A 240 -2.53 -9.21 38.09
C PRO A 240 -3.18 -8.81 36.76
N MET A 241 -3.24 -7.50 36.45
CA MET A 241 -3.76 -7.01 35.16
C MET A 241 -2.92 -7.48 33.95
N GLN A 242 -1.59 -7.51 34.09
CA GLN A 242 -0.68 -7.95 33.04
C GLN A 242 -0.76 -9.48 32.86
N GLU A 243 -0.91 -10.24 33.95
CA GLU A 243 -1.18 -11.68 33.92
C GLU A 243 -2.50 -11.98 33.22
N ALA A 244 -3.55 -11.22 33.51
CA ALA A 244 -4.84 -11.34 32.83
C ALA A 244 -4.69 -11.10 31.31
N CYS A 245 -3.94 -10.08 30.90
CA CYS A 245 -3.65 -9.82 29.48
C CYS A 245 -2.78 -10.92 28.84
N ALA A 246 -1.89 -11.56 29.61
CA ALA A 246 -1.09 -12.68 29.15
C ALA A 246 -1.89 -13.98 28.99
N ALA A 247 -2.99 -14.15 29.74
CA ALA A 247 -3.75 -15.39 29.80
C ALA A 247 -5.11 -15.34 29.07
N ILE A 248 -5.67 -14.17 28.80
CA ILE A 248 -7.02 -14.04 28.22
C ILE A 248 -7.16 -14.83 26.90
N PRO A 249 -8.17 -15.70 26.75
CA PRO A 249 -8.34 -16.47 25.52
C PRO A 249 -8.87 -15.59 24.39
N PHE A 250 -8.49 -15.93 23.16
CA PHE A 250 -8.99 -15.25 21.96
C PHE A 250 -10.13 -16.02 21.33
N ARG A 251 -11.13 -15.28 20.84
CA ARG A 251 -12.16 -15.79 19.93
C ARG A 251 -11.73 -15.53 18.49
N ASP A 252 -12.33 -16.25 17.55
CA ASP A 252 -12.14 -15.97 16.13
C ASP A 252 -12.67 -14.58 15.76
N GLY A 253 -12.02 -13.94 14.77
CA GLY A 253 -12.39 -12.62 14.29
C GLY A 253 -11.78 -11.42 15.06
N PRO A 254 -12.25 -10.20 14.77
CA PRO A 254 -11.73 -8.97 15.37
C PRO A 254 -11.91 -8.92 16.89
N MET A 255 -11.05 -8.19 17.60
CA MET A 255 -11.08 -8.05 19.05
C MET A 255 -10.86 -6.59 19.46
N LEU A 256 -11.68 -6.13 20.41
CA LEU A 256 -11.49 -4.89 21.16
C LEU A 256 -11.24 -5.26 22.63
N ALA A 257 -10.18 -4.72 23.21
CA ALA A 257 -9.88 -4.88 24.63
C ALA A 257 -9.88 -3.52 25.32
N LEU A 258 -10.58 -3.43 26.45
CA LEU A 258 -10.59 -2.27 27.33
C LEU A 258 -9.85 -2.64 28.62
N ILE A 259 -8.81 -1.88 28.95
CA ILE A 259 -7.96 -2.14 30.12
C ILE A 259 -8.12 -0.97 31.09
N GLU A 260 -8.75 -1.22 32.23
CA GLU A 260 -9.02 -0.22 33.26
C GLU A 260 -8.27 -0.58 34.54
N ASP A 261 -7.45 0.36 35.01
CA ASP A 261 -6.68 0.22 36.26
C ASP A 261 -6.15 1.61 36.68
N GLU A 262 -5.61 1.72 37.88
CA GLU A 262 -5.02 2.93 38.44
C GLU A 262 -3.78 3.41 37.64
N THR A 263 -3.44 4.69 37.78
CA THR A 263 -2.25 5.25 37.14
C THR A 263 -0.99 4.65 37.75
N GLY A 264 -0.03 4.24 36.91
CA GLY A 264 1.17 3.54 37.37
C GLY A 264 0.99 2.03 37.59
N ALA A 265 -0.21 1.47 37.36
CA ALA A 265 -0.47 0.03 37.47
C ALA A 265 0.26 -0.82 36.39
N GLY A 266 0.80 -0.20 35.34
CA GLY A 266 1.53 -0.88 34.26
C GLY A 266 0.64 -1.25 33.06
N LYS A 267 -0.32 -0.36 32.72
CA LYS A 267 -1.27 -0.54 31.60
C LYS A 267 -0.59 -0.62 30.24
N THR A 268 0.49 0.13 30.04
CA THR A 268 1.25 0.11 28.77
C THR A 268 1.87 -1.26 28.52
N GLU A 269 2.47 -1.85 29.55
CA GLU A 269 3.08 -3.17 29.48
C GLU A 269 2.01 -4.26 29.28
N ALA A 270 0.86 -4.14 29.95
CA ALA A 270 -0.29 -5.02 29.75
C ALA A 270 -0.80 -4.97 28.30
N ALA A 271 -0.93 -3.77 27.73
CA ALA A 271 -1.35 -3.57 26.35
C ALA A 271 -0.35 -4.16 25.34
N LEU A 272 0.95 -4.04 25.60
CA LEU A 272 2.01 -4.60 24.74
C LEU A 272 2.04 -6.13 24.76
N ILE A 273 1.89 -6.74 25.95
CA ILE A 273 1.73 -8.19 26.08
C ILE A 273 0.52 -8.67 25.29
N LEU A 274 -0.62 -7.99 25.43
CA LEU A 274 -1.84 -8.33 24.70
C LEU A 274 -1.64 -8.17 23.19
N ALA A 275 -1.03 -7.06 22.74
CA ALA A 275 -0.76 -6.79 21.33
C ALA A 275 0.14 -7.84 20.70
N GLN A 276 1.23 -8.25 21.35
CA GLN A 276 2.09 -9.35 20.87
C GLN A 276 1.30 -10.64 20.68
N ARG A 277 0.48 -11.02 21.66
CA ARG A 277 -0.38 -12.20 21.57
C ARG A 277 -1.42 -12.08 20.45
N MET A 278 -2.04 -10.91 20.30
CA MET A 278 -3.01 -10.64 19.24
C MET A 278 -2.37 -10.75 17.85
N MET A 279 -1.17 -10.20 17.66
CA MET A 279 -0.43 -10.35 16.40
C MET A 279 -0.05 -11.81 16.16
N GLY A 280 0.37 -12.55 17.19
CA GLY A 280 0.67 -13.99 17.10
C GLY A 280 -0.55 -14.85 16.77
N ALA A 281 -1.75 -14.37 17.10
CA ALA A 281 -3.04 -14.97 16.73
C ALA A 281 -3.60 -14.45 15.38
N GLY A 282 -2.80 -13.72 14.59
CA GLY A 282 -3.19 -13.22 13.28
C GLY A 282 -4.20 -12.06 13.30
N LYS A 283 -4.39 -11.39 14.45
CA LYS A 283 -5.34 -10.26 14.58
C LYS A 283 -4.75 -8.90 14.17
N GLY A 284 -3.47 -8.87 13.82
CA GLY A 284 -2.74 -7.68 13.41
C GLY A 284 -1.31 -8.06 13.05
N ARG A 285 -0.59 -7.12 12.40
CA ARG A 285 0.80 -7.33 11.96
C ARG A 285 1.76 -6.23 12.45
N GLY A 286 1.22 -5.27 13.20
CA GLY A 286 1.94 -4.11 13.71
C GLY A 286 1.12 -3.39 14.77
N ILE A 287 1.69 -2.32 15.33
CA ILE A 287 1.11 -1.57 16.44
C ILE A 287 1.15 -0.08 16.11
N PHE A 288 0.05 0.63 16.35
CA PHE A 288 0.04 2.08 16.40
C PHE A 288 -0.27 2.56 17.83
N PHE A 289 0.66 3.28 18.44
CA PHE A 289 0.42 3.96 19.71
C PHE A 289 -0.23 5.31 19.41
N ALA A 290 -1.51 5.42 19.74
CA ALA A 290 -2.28 6.66 19.66
C ALA A 290 -2.22 7.41 21.01
N LEU A 291 -1.47 8.50 21.07
CA LEU A 291 -1.26 9.29 22.29
C LEU A 291 -2.06 10.60 22.27
N PRO A 292 -2.46 11.15 23.44
CA PRO A 292 -3.24 12.39 23.49
C PRO A 292 -2.49 13.63 22.98
N THR A 293 -1.17 13.67 23.11
CA THR A 293 -0.36 14.87 22.78
C THR A 293 0.97 14.49 22.15
N MET A 294 1.62 15.46 21.48
CA MET A 294 2.97 15.26 20.92
C MET A 294 3.99 14.92 22.02
N ALA A 295 3.93 15.60 23.17
CA ALA A 295 4.86 15.36 24.28
C ALA A 295 4.75 13.93 24.83
N THR A 296 3.54 13.37 24.91
CA THR A 296 3.36 11.98 25.33
C THR A 296 3.78 10.98 24.26
N ALA A 297 3.64 11.34 22.97
CA ALA A 297 4.18 10.55 21.86
C ALA A 297 5.72 10.52 21.84
N ASP A 298 6.40 11.65 22.02
CA ASP A 298 7.86 11.74 22.12
C ASP A 298 8.40 10.91 23.30
N ALA A 299 7.77 11.04 24.47
CA ALA A 299 8.13 10.26 25.65
C ALA A 299 7.90 8.75 25.43
N MET A 300 6.81 8.37 24.75
CA MET A 300 6.54 6.97 24.41
C MET A 300 7.54 6.44 23.38
N PHE A 301 7.94 7.24 22.40
CA PHE A 301 8.92 6.85 21.39
C PHE A 301 10.26 6.46 22.02
N ALA A 302 10.75 7.27 22.97
CA ALA A 302 11.97 6.95 23.71
C ALA A 302 11.86 5.64 24.49
N ARG A 303 10.69 5.36 25.11
CA ARG A 303 10.44 4.11 25.86
C ARG A 303 10.25 2.90 24.96
N ALA A 304 9.62 3.09 23.80
CA ALA A 304 9.23 2.01 22.92
C ALA A 304 10.44 1.40 22.19
N ARG A 305 11.51 2.17 21.93
CA ARG A 305 12.70 1.67 21.22
C ARG A 305 13.22 0.34 21.80
N ASP A 306 13.31 0.24 23.12
CA ASP A 306 13.85 -0.95 23.79
C ASP A 306 12.87 -2.14 23.76
N VAL A 307 11.58 -1.86 23.87
CA VAL A 307 10.54 -2.91 23.95
C VAL A 307 10.12 -3.40 22.57
N VAL A 308 10.15 -2.52 21.57
CA VAL A 308 9.78 -2.82 20.19
C VAL A 308 10.78 -3.77 19.54
N GLY A 309 12.07 -3.68 19.86
CA GLY A 309 13.04 -4.69 19.46
C GLY A 309 12.68 -6.09 19.96
N ALA A 310 12.13 -6.21 21.17
CA ALA A 310 11.74 -7.50 21.74
C ALA A 310 10.40 -8.05 21.20
N LEU A 311 9.58 -7.23 20.53
CA LEU A 311 8.31 -7.67 19.92
C LEU A 311 8.54 -8.53 18.67
N PHE A 312 9.67 -8.34 17.99
CA PHE A 312 9.96 -8.95 16.70
C PHE A 312 11.29 -9.73 16.74
N ALA A 313 11.44 -10.70 15.85
CA ALA A 313 12.64 -11.54 15.76
C ALA A 313 13.84 -10.83 15.12
N ALA A 314 13.61 -9.67 14.51
CA ALA A 314 14.62 -8.77 13.93
C ALA A 314 14.11 -7.32 14.06
N GLY A 315 14.95 -6.34 13.73
CA GLY A 315 14.63 -4.93 13.84
C GLY A 315 13.40 -4.50 13.02
N PRO A 316 12.27 -4.15 13.65
CA PRO A 316 11.08 -3.70 12.92
C PRO A 316 11.25 -2.25 12.44
N SER A 317 10.37 -1.84 11.52
CA SER A 317 10.23 -0.42 11.21
C SER A 317 9.53 0.32 12.34
N LEU A 318 10.13 1.43 12.79
CA LEU A 318 9.62 2.26 13.89
C LEU A 318 9.54 3.72 13.45
N THR A 319 8.36 4.34 13.58
CA THR A 319 8.12 5.72 13.15
C THR A 319 7.48 6.58 14.23
N LEU A 320 7.72 7.90 14.12
CA LEU A 320 7.07 8.93 14.93
C LEU A 320 6.18 9.80 14.03
N ALA A 321 4.87 9.73 14.24
CA ALA A 321 3.83 10.36 13.42
C ALA A 321 3.13 11.49 14.17
N HIS A 322 3.72 12.70 14.14
CA HIS A 322 3.04 13.95 14.51
C HIS A 322 3.64 15.15 13.77
N GLY A 323 2.94 16.29 13.80
CA GLY A 323 3.30 17.49 13.02
C GLY A 323 4.66 18.14 13.33
N ARG A 324 5.38 17.67 14.36
CA ARG A 324 6.71 18.15 14.77
C ARG A 324 7.74 17.02 14.90
N ALA A 325 7.48 15.82 14.36
CA ALA A 325 8.36 14.67 14.51
C ALA A 325 9.81 14.93 14.06
N GLY A 326 9.99 15.74 13.00
CA GLY A 326 11.32 16.14 12.52
C GLY A 326 12.16 17.00 13.49
N LEU A 327 11.57 17.52 14.57
CA LEU A 327 12.29 18.22 15.64
C LEU A 327 12.73 17.27 16.77
N SER A 328 12.24 16.03 16.78
CA SER A 328 12.58 15.03 17.79
C SER A 328 13.98 14.49 17.50
N VAL A 329 14.95 14.83 18.36
CA VAL A 329 16.33 14.34 18.27
C VAL A 329 16.38 12.80 18.24
N PRO A 330 15.67 12.08 19.14
CA PRO A 330 15.64 10.61 19.09
C PRO A 330 15.15 10.04 17.77
N PHE A 331 14.17 10.68 17.11
CA PHE A 331 13.66 10.23 15.82
C PHE A 331 14.65 10.52 14.69
N ARG A 332 15.30 11.68 14.70
CA ARG A 332 16.34 12.03 13.72
C ARG A 332 17.54 11.09 13.79
N ASP A 333 17.95 10.72 14.99
CA ASP A 333 19.05 9.77 15.20
C ASP A 333 18.69 8.38 14.64
N LEU A 334 17.42 7.97 14.74
CA LEU A 334 16.92 6.72 14.15
C LEU A 334 16.89 6.73 12.61
N THR A 335 16.60 7.88 11.99
CA THR A 335 16.58 8.02 10.53
C THR A 335 17.97 8.22 9.91
N GLY A 336 18.89 8.83 10.65
CA GLY A 336 20.23 9.19 10.17
C GLY A 336 21.33 8.17 10.48
N ALA A 337 21.03 7.15 11.29
CA ALA A 337 21.93 6.03 11.46
C ALA A 337 21.88 5.15 10.21
N ASP A 338 23.01 5.00 9.51
CA ASP A 338 23.23 3.81 8.69
C ASP A 338 22.85 2.61 9.57
N ARG A 339 21.97 1.73 9.08
CA ARG A 339 21.52 0.52 9.80
C ARG A 339 22.74 -0.39 10.04
N ALA A 340 23.56 -0.03 11.01
CA ALA A 340 24.77 -0.74 11.38
C ALA A 340 24.43 -2.08 12.04
N ASN A 341 23.23 -2.18 12.63
CA ASN A 341 22.68 -3.38 13.22
C ASN A 341 21.28 -3.68 12.63
N PRO A 342 21.10 -4.74 11.84
CA PRO A 342 19.79 -5.14 11.31
C PRO A 342 18.82 -5.66 12.39
N ASP A 343 19.33 -5.97 13.59
CA ASP A 343 18.51 -6.45 14.71
C ASP A 343 17.90 -5.30 15.55
N GLU A 344 18.28 -4.04 15.28
CA GLU A 344 17.71 -2.87 15.94
C GLU A 344 16.53 -2.27 15.16
N PRO A 345 15.49 -1.74 15.86
CA PRO A 345 14.44 -0.98 15.21
C PRO A 345 15.02 0.18 14.41
N GLY A 346 14.42 0.51 13.27
CA GLY A 346 14.90 1.61 12.43
C GLY A 346 13.79 2.27 11.62
N CYS A 347 14.06 3.47 11.09
CA CYS A 347 13.14 4.17 10.21
C CYS A 347 13.82 4.40 8.86
N SER A 348 13.22 3.93 7.77
CA SER A 348 13.75 4.23 6.44
C SER A 348 13.51 5.70 6.09
N ASP A 349 14.40 6.28 5.27
CA ASP A 349 14.19 7.64 4.72
C ASP A 349 12.84 7.76 4.01
N TRP A 350 12.41 6.68 3.36
CA TRP A 350 11.13 6.64 2.66
C TRP A 350 9.94 6.78 3.62
N LEU A 351 9.96 6.09 4.77
CA LEU A 351 8.95 6.21 5.83
C LEU A 351 9.00 7.58 6.50
N ALA A 352 10.21 8.09 6.76
CA ALA A 352 10.44 9.38 7.40
C ALA A 352 9.97 10.57 6.55
N ALA A 353 9.99 10.43 5.22
CA ALA A 353 9.67 11.51 4.28
C ALA A 353 8.22 12.03 4.36
N SER A 354 7.27 11.28 4.96
CA SER A 354 5.90 11.76 5.10
C SER A 354 5.15 11.11 6.27
N ARG A 355 4.39 11.93 7.01
CA ARG A 355 3.45 11.45 8.05
C ARG A 355 2.45 10.39 7.56
N ARG A 356 2.09 10.40 6.28
CA ARG A 356 1.18 9.39 5.70
C ARG A 356 1.86 8.04 5.54
N ARG A 357 3.16 8.04 5.22
CA ARG A 357 3.97 6.81 5.11
C ARG A 357 4.35 6.28 6.48
N ALA A 358 4.52 7.15 7.47
CA ALA A 358 4.82 6.74 8.85
C ALA A 358 3.81 5.71 9.40
N LEU A 359 2.54 5.81 9.03
CA LEU A 359 1.48 4.86 9.43
C LEU A 359 1.57 3.48 8.78
N LEU A 360 2.48 3.28 7.81
CA LEU A 360 2.74 1.99 7.17
C LEU A 360 3.80 1.15 7.90
N ALA A 361 4.50 1.74 8.87
CA ALA A 361 5.50 1.03 9.64
C ALA A 361 4.89 -0.08 10.52
N ASP A 362 5.72 -1.06 10.88
CA ASP A 362 5.36 -2.13 11.79
C ASP A 362 4.98 -1.57 13.16
N VAL A 363 5.69 -0.54 13.62
CA VAL A 363 5.35 0.21 14.81
C VAL A 363 5.31 1.72 14.52
N GLY A 364 4.13 2.31 14.67
CA GLY A 364 3.95 3.76 14.62
C GLY A 364 3.63 4.33 16.00
N ILE A 365 4.19 5.48 16.33
CA ILE A 365 3.90 6.20 17.57
C ILE A 365 3.47 7.60 17.18
N GLY A 366 2.31 8.07 17.60
CA GLY A 366 1.81 9.37 17.16
C GLY A 366 0.68 9.90 18.01
N THR A 367 0.13 11.04 17.61
CA THR A 367 -1.08 11.54 18.26
C THR A 367 -2.31 10.80 17.76
N ILE A 368 -3.34 10.70 18.61
CA ILE A 368 -4.63 10.09 18.26
C ILE A 368 -5.25 10.74 17.02
N ASP A 369 -4.99 12.03 16.78
CA ASP A 369 -5.45 12.73 15.57
C ASP A 369 -4.99 12.03 14.28
N GLN A 370 -3.78 11.45 14.24
CA GLN A 370 -3.31 10.73 13.05
C GLN A 370 -4.15 9.48 12.76
N ALA A 371 -4.61 8.78 13.80
CA ALA A 371 -5.52 7.65 13.64
C ALA A 371 -6.93 8.12 13.24
N LEU A 372 -7.41 9.23 13.80
CA LEU A 372 -8.72 9.81 13.49
C LEU A 372 -8.82 10.43 12.10
N LEU A 373 -7.71 10.71 11.42
CA LEU A 373 -7.73 11.11 10.00
C LEU A 373 -8.13 9.97 9.05
N GLY A 374 -8.17 8.73 9.52
CA GLY A 374 -8.54 7.55 8.74
C GLY A 374 -10.04 7.24 8.71
N VAL A 375 -10.88 8.01 9.40
CA VAL A 375 -12.33 7.79 9.50
C VAL A 375 -13.17 8.84 8.79
#